data_AF-A0A9W6M2D5-F1
#
_entry.id   AF-A0A9W6M2D5-F1
#
_cell.length_a   1.000
_cell.length_b   1.000
_cell.length_c   1.000
_cell.angle_alpha   90.00
_cell.angle_beta   90.00
_cell.angle_gamma   90.00
#
_symmetry.space_group_name_H-M   'P 1'
#
loop_
_entity.id
_entity.type
_entity.pdbx_description
1 polymer ?
#
loop_
_entity_poly.entity_id
_entity_poly.type
_entity_poly.pdbx_seq_one_letter_code
_entity_poly.pdbx_strand_id
1 'polypeptide(L)'
;MTFPTALWCRSRRDGALCTRPRGHAGLHNRQGTSQMWSDVEADPAACPGGGSAAQPAPLLPNGFPGGRALCPVCSDFVALDNGAVVPHDTFRGAVDGAEAANRAAWFNTVGWN
;
A
#
# COMPACT_ATOMS: atom_id res chain seq x y z
N MET A 1 23.67 -13.78 -8.83
CA MET A 1 23.81 -12.46 -8.20
C MET A 1 22.47 -12.10 -7.58
N THR A 2 22.35 -12.31 -6.28
CA THR A 2 21.15 -11.92 -5.53
C THR A 2 21.29 -10.43 -5.25
N PHE A 3 20.54 -9.59 -5.97
CA PHE A 3 20.41 -8.21 -5.53
C PHE A 3 19.80 -8.26 -4.13
N PRO A 4 20.43 -7.71 -3.08
CA PRO A 4 19.68 -7.46 -1.86
C PRO A 4 18.48 -6.63 -2.31
N THR A 5 17.27 -7.08 -1.98
CA THR A 5 16.07 -6.28 -2.15
C THR A 5 16.34 -4.99 -1.37
N ALA A 6 16.84 -3.97 -2.06
CA ALA A 6 17.06 -2.68 -1.46
C ALA A 6 15.67 -2.25 -1.02
N LEU A 7 15.40 -2.35 0.27
CA LEU A 7 14.15 -1.88 0.82
C LEU A 7 14.14 -0.39 0.49
N TRP A 8 13.29 0.02 -0.44
CA TRP A 8 13.17 1.41 -0.84
C TRP A 8 12.70 2.24 0.35
N CYS A 9 13.05 3.53 0.34
CA CYS A 9 12.46 4.49 1.24
C CYS A 9 10.95 4.50 1.04
N ARG A 10 10.22 4.34 2.14
CA ARG A 10 8.77 4.17 2.13
C ARG A 10 8.01 5.51 2.18
N SER A 11 8.73 6.64 2.20
CA SER A 11 8.16 7.98 2.13
C SER A 11 7.47 8.21 0.79
N ARG A 12 6.38 8.98 0.80
CA ARG A 12 5.63 9.35 -0.40
C ARG A 12 5.28 10.83 -0.37
N ARG A 13 4.93 11.37 -1.53
CA ARG A 13 4.25 12.65 -1.67
C ARG A 13 3.25 12.54 -2.82
N ASP A 14 1.99 12.87 -2.57
CA ASP A 14 0.91 12.76 -3.55
C ASP A 14 0.84 11.33 -4.17
N GLY A 15 1.07 10.31 -3.32
CA GLY A 15 1.07 8.91 -3.73
C GLY A 15 2.36 8.42 -4.43
N ALA A 16 3.28 9.32 -4.81
CA ALA A 16 4.55 8.94 -5.44
C ALA A 16 5.55 8.37 -4.41
N LEU A 17 6.00 7.13 -4.60
CA LEU A 17 7.00 6.49 -3.72
C LEU A 17 8.41 7.04 -3.96
N CYS A 18 9.13 7.29 -2.85
CA CYS A 18 10.54 7.59 -2.90
C CYS A 18 11.33 6.42 -3.52
N THR A 19 12.14 6.70 -4.52
CA THR A 19 12.95 5.70 -5.23
C THR A 19 14.39 5.67 -4.73
N ARG A 20 14.64 6.11 -3.50
CA ARG A 20 15.96 6.06 -2.86
C ARG A 20 16.03 4.87 -1.91
N PRO A 21 17.23 4.34 -1.61
CA PRO A 21 17.39 3.28 -0.61
C PRO A 21 16.87 3.73 0.77
N ARG A 22 16.31 2.80 1.57
CA ARG A 22 15.92 3.08 2.96
C ARG A 22 17.09 3.66 3.75
N GLY A 23 16.82 4.69 4.55
CA GLY A 23 17.83 5.37 5.38
C GLY A 23 18.72 6.34 4.61
N HIS A 24 18.38 6.69 3.36
CA HIS A 24 19.11 7.71 2.60
C HIS A 24 19.13 9.07 3.32
N ALA A 25 20.24 9.80 3.19
CA ALA A 25 20.34 11.18 3.66
C ALA A 25 19.77 12.17 2.62
N GLY A 26 19.29 13.34 3.08
CA GLY A 26 18.74 14.41 2.25
C GLY A 26 17.32 14.14 1.74
N LEU A 27 16.82 15.03 0.88
CA LEU A 27 15.43 14.99 0.39
C LEU A 27 15.06 13.64 -0.24
N HIS A 28 13.80 13.26 -0.06
CA HIS A 28 13.18 12.20 -0.85
C HIS A 28 13.06 12.64 -2.31
N ASN A 29 13.03 11.69 -3.22
CA ASN A 29 12.75 11.97 -4.62
C ASN A 29 12.13 10.77 -5.32
N ARG A 30 11.54 11.04 -6.48
CA ARG A 30 11.14 10.01 -7.44
C ARG A 30 12.02 10.12 -8.68
N GLN A 31 12.91 9.16 -8.85
CA GLN A 31 13.84 9.06 -9.97
C GLN A 31 13.07 9.05 -11.28
N GLY A 32 13.60 9.78 -12.27
CA GLY A 32 12.92 10.01 -13.55
C GLY A 32 11.87 11.12 -13.50
N THR A 33 11.76 11.86 -12.39
CA THR A 33 10.89 13.04 -12.26
C THR A 33 11.66 14.19 -11.58
N SER A 34 11.08 15.38 -11.60
CA SER A 34 11.59 16.54 -10.84
C SER A 34 11.02 16.62 -9.41
N GLN A 35 10.30 15.59 -8.94
CA GLN A 35 9.72 15.61 -7.60
C GLN A 35 10.78 15.33 -6.54
N MET A 36 10.89 16.26 -5.60
CA MET A 36 11.67 16.13 -4.37
C MET A 36 10.83 16.62 -3.20
N TRP A 37 11.03 16.05 -2.01
CA TRP A 37 10.29 16.46 -0.82
C TRP A 37 11.04 16.17 0.47
N SER A 38 10.72 16.96 1.49
CA SER A 38 11.17 16.79 2.87
C SER A 38 10.22 15.87 3.66
N ASP A 39 10.61 15.51 4.88
CA ASP A 39 9.73 14.75 5.80
C ASP A 39 8.43 15.52 6.15
N VAL A 40 8.48 16.86 6.16
CA VAL A 40 7.32 17.72 6.44
C VAL A 40 6.29 17.69 5.30
N GLU A 41 6.76 17.52 4.07
CA GLU A 41 5.92 17.44 2.87
C GLU A 41 5.48 16.00 2.55
N ALA A 42 5.92 15.02 3.35
CA ALA A 42 5.61 13.62 3.10
C ALA A 42 4.15 13.29 3.44
N ASP A 43 3.55 12.40 2.66
CA ASP A 43 2.25 11.81 3.00
C ASP A 43 2.32 11.15 4.39
N PRO A 44 1.27 11.27 5.22
CA PRO A 44 1.24 10.61 6.51
C PRO A 44 1.37 9.08 6.35
N ALA A 45 2.03 8.45 7.32
CA ALA A 45 2.14 6.99 7.36
C ALA A 45 0.75 6.33 7.47
N ALA A 46 -0.03 6.80 8.45
CA ALA A 46 -1.40 6.38 8.66
C ALA A 46 -2.28 6.74 7.45
N CYS A 47 -3.02 5.77 6.95
CA CYS A 47 -3.95 5.99 5.86
C CYS A 47 -5.18 6.76 6.38
N PRO A 48 -5.60 7.86 5.74
CA PRO A 48 -6.80 8.59 6.16
C PRO A 48 -8.10 7.79 5.90
N GLY A 49 -8.02 6.65 5.20
CA GLY A 49 -9.13 5.71 5.04
C GLY A 49 -9.45 4.90 6.31
N GLY A 50 -8.61 4.95 7.35
CA GLY A 50 -8.92 4.32 8.64
C GLY A 50 -10.24 4.84 9.22
N GLY A 51 -11.07 3.93 9.72
CA GLY A 51 -12.40 4.22 10.26
C GLY A 51 -13.49 4.42 9.19
N SER A 52 -13.14 4.38 7.91
CA SER A 52 -14.15 4.46 6.83
C SER A 52 -15.01 3.20 6.82
N ALA A 53 -16.32 3.37 6.62
CA ALA A 53 -17.24 2.25 6.45
C ALA A 53 -16.87 1.44 5.21
N ALA A 54 -16.87 0.11 5.34
CA ALA A 54 -16.53 -0.80 4.25
C ALA A 54 -17.18 -2.16 4.45
N GLN A 55 -17.25 -2.93 3.35
CA GLN A 55 -17.70 -4.31 3.36
C GLN A 55 -16.52 -5.25 3.06
N PRO A 56 -16.57 -6.50 3.53
CA PRO A 56 -15.58 -7.50 3.15
C PRO A 56 -15.46 -7.59 1.63
N ALA A 57 -14.23 -7.64 1.13
CA ALA A 57 -13.98 -7.83 -0.28
C ALA A 57 -14.39 -9.25 -0.71
N PRO A 58 -14.93 -9.43 -1.93
CA PRO A 58 -15.22 -10.75 -2.48
C PRO A 58 -14.04 -11.72 -2.35
N LEU A 59 -14.34 -12.98 -2.05
CA LEU A 59 -13.32 -14.02 -1.90
C LEU A 59 -12.98 -14.64 -3.26
N LEU A 60 -11.69 -14.88 -3.48
CA LEU A 60 -11.22 -15.82 -4.48
C LEU A 60 -11.38 -17.26 -3.97
N PRO A 61 -11.34 -18.28 -4.87
CA PRO A 61 -11.44 -19.69 -4.48
C PRO A 61 -10.36 -20.14 -3.49
N ASN A 62 -9.20 -19.48 -3.46
CA ASN A 62 -8.13 -19.75 -2.51
C ASN A 62 -8.32 -19.06 -1.15
N GLY A 63 -9.46 -18.40 -0.93
CA GLY A 63 -9.79 -17.70 0.31
C GLY A 63 -9.22 -16.28 0.43
N PHE A 64 -8.46 -15.78 -0.55
CA PHE A 64 -7.99 -14.40 -0.52
C PHE A 64 -9.15 -13.40 -0.76
N PRO A 65 -9.28 -12.28 -0.02
CA PRO A 65 -8.33 -11.74 0.96
C PRO A 65 -8.62 -12.14 2.42
N GLY A 66 -9.48 -13.12 2.68
CA GLY A 66 -9.73 -13.66 4.03
C GLY A 66 -10.59 -12.74 4.89
N GLY A 67 -11.70 -12.23 4.33
CA GLY A 67 -12.67 -11.39 5.05
C GLY A 67 -12.25 -9.92 5.22
N ARG A 68 -11.04 -9.56 4.77
CA ARG A 68 -10.56 -8.17 4.72
C ARG A 68 -11.31 -7.35 3.67
N ALA A 69 -11.43 -6.05 3.89
CA ALA A 69 -11.99 -5.10 2.93
C ALA A 69 -10.90 -4.45 2.09
N LEU A 70 -11.25 -4.01 0.89
CA LEU A 70 -10.39 -3.14 0.08
C LEU A 70 -10.55 -1.70 0.56
N CYS A 71 -9.48 -1.11 1.11
CA CYS A 71 -9.47 0.28 1.53
C CYS A 71 -9.69 1.21 0.32
N PRO A 72 -10.69 2.11 0.34
CA PRO A 72 -11.02 2.95 -0.81
C PRO A 72 -9.96 4.02 -1.10
N VAL A 73 -9.07 4.31 -0.14
CA VAL A 73 -8.04 5.34 -0.27
C VAL A 73 -6.75 4.79 -0.84
N CYS A 74 -6.27 3.68 -0.29
CA CYS A 74 -4.92 3.16 -0.63
C CYS A 74 -4.92 1.79 -1.31
N SER A 75 -6.11 1.24 -1.54
CA SER A 75 -6.31 -0.08 -2.15
C SER A 75 -5.63 -1.22 -1.40
N ASP A 76 -5.35 -1.07 -0.10
CA ASP A 76 -4.89 -2.19 0.72
C ASP A 76 -6.03 -3.13 1.13
N PHE A 77 -5.73 -4.40 1.38
CA PHE A 77 -6.67 -5.32 2.01
C PHE A 77 -6.49 -5.27 3.52
N VAL A 78 -7.45 -4.65 4.19
CA VAL A 78 -7.38 -4.30 5.61
C VAL A 78 -8.47 -5.01 6.39
N ALA A 79 -8.19 -5.39 7.64
CA ALA A 79 -9.19 -5.97 8.52
C ALA A 79 -10.35 -4.99 8.76
N LEU A 80 -11.52 -5.54 9.08
CA LEU A 80 -12.68 -4.79 9.50
C LEU A 80 -12.90 -4.94 11.01
N ASP A 81 -13.36 -3.87 11.63
CA ASP A 81 -13.96 -3.88 12.96
C ASP A 81 -15.33 -3.19 12.88
N ASN A 82 -16.40 -3.88 13.26
CA ASN A 82 -17.78 -3.39 13.22
C ASN A 82 -18.18 -2.71 11.88
N GLY A 83 -17.75 -3.26 10.75
CA GLY A 83 -18.06 -2.72 9.41
C GLY A 83 -17.24 -1.50 9.00
N ALA A 84 -16.18 -1.18 9.74
CA ALA A 84 -15.23 -0.11 9.41
C ALA A 84 -13.82 -0.67 9.18
N VAL A 85 -13.08 -0.05 8.27
CA VAL A 85 -11.67 -0.35 8.05
C VAL A 85 -10.88 0.00 9.30
N VAL A 86 -10.12 -0.94 9.87
CA VAL A 86 -9.30 -0.64 11.05
C VAL A 86 -8.23 0.40 10.71
N PRO A 87 -7.76 1.21 11.69
CA PRO A 87 -6.60 2.06 11.49
C PRO A 87 -5.41 1.25 10.94
N HIS A 88 -4.81 1.74 9.86
CA HIS A 88 -3.70 1.07 9.16
C HIS A 88 -2.77 2.10 8.54
N ASP A 89 -1.54 1.66 8.27
CA ASP A 89 -0.61 2.40 7.42
C ASP A 89 -1.05 2.29 5.96
N THR A 90 -0.82 3.33 5.18
CA THR A 90 -1.11 3.29 3.74
C THR A 90 -0.30 2.17 3.07
N PHE A 91 -0.92 1.41 2.15
CA PHE A 91 -0.26 0.31 1.43
C PHE A 91 1.13 0.66 0.92
N ARG A 92 2.12 -0.20 1.19
CA ARG A 92 3.53 0.00 0.82
C ARG A 92 4.06 -1.08 -0.11
N GLY A 93 3.17 -1.85 -0.72
CA GLY A 93 3.49 -3.05 -1.48
C GLY A 93 3.23 -4.33 -0.69
N ALA A 94 3.07 -5.43 -1.42
CA ALA A 94 2.87 -6.75 -0.86
C ALA A 94 4.08 -7.18 -0.02
N VAL A 95 3.85 -7.97 1.03
CA VAL A 95 4.91 -8.46 1.92
C VAL A 95 5.82 -9.46 1.22
N ASP A 96 5.29 -10.22 0.28
CA ASP A 96 5.99 -11.22 -0.51
C ASP A 96 5.37 -11.43 -1.90
N GLY A 97 5.98 -12.32 -2.70
CA GLY A 97 5.51 -12.63 -4.04
C GLY A 97 4.18 -13.38 -4.09
N ALA A 98 3.83 -14.15 -3.05
CA ALA A 98 2.58 -14.90 -3.01
C ALA A 98 1.39 -13.96 -2.76
N GLU A 99 1.54 -13.00 -1.83
CA GLU A 99 0.55 -11.95 -1.65
C GLU A 99 0.44 -11.10 -2.92
N ALA A 100 1.55 -10.72 -3.57
CA ALA A 100 1.52 -9.98 -4.82
C ALA A 100 0.71 -10.70 -5.92
N ALA A 101 0.93 -12.01 -6.07
CA ALA A 101 0.19 -12.84 -7.03
C ALA A 101 -1.30 -12.93 -6.69
N ASN A 102 -1.65 -13.10 -5.41
CA ASN A 102 -3.04 -13.14 -4.97
C ASN A 102 -3.77 -11.81 -5.20
N ARG A 103 -3.12 -10.69 -4.90
CA ARG A 103 -3.65 -9.35 -5.16
C ARG A 103 -3.89 -9.13 -6.64
N ALA A 104 -2.92 -9.48 -7.49
CA ALA A 104 -3.07 -9.38 -8.94
C ALA A 104 -4.25 -10.23 -9.46
N ALA A 105 -4.36 -11.48 -9.01
CA ALA A 105 -5.48 -12.36 -9.36
C ALA A 105 -6.83 -11.76 -8.91
N TRP A 106 -6.87 -11.16 -7.72
CA TRP A 106 -8.08 -10.54 -7.18
C TRP A 106 -8.51 -9.34 -8.04
N PHE A 107 -7.60 -8.40 -8.31
CA PHE A 107 -7.92 -7.22 -9.15
C PHE A 107 -8.30 -7.61 -10.58
N ASN A 108 -7.68 -8.64 -11.13
CA ASN A 108 -8.03 -9.14 -12.47
C ASN A 108 -9.40 -9.83 -12.52
N THR A 109 -9.91 -10.33 -11.38
CA THR A 109 -11.18 -11.06 -11.29
C THR A 109 -12.33 -10.16 -10.88
N VAL A 110 -12.11 -9.34 -9.85
CA VAL A 110 -13.15 -8.52 -9.20
C VAL A 110 -13.14 -7.09 -9.74
N GLY A 111 -11.99 -6.60 -10.21
CA GLY A 111 -11.82 -5.24 -10.70
C GLY A 111 -11.31 -4.27 -9.63
N TRP A 112 -11.20 -3.00 -10.03
CA TRP A 112 -10.88 -1.89 -9.14
C TRP A 112 -12.19 -1.29 -8.62
N ASN A 113 -12.19 -0.84 -7.36
CA ASN A 113 -13.31 -0.08 -6.78
C ASN A 113 -13.58 1.21 -7.56
#